data_AF-A0A0W8JC91-F1
#
_entry.id   AF-A0A0W8JC91-F1
#
_cell.length_a   1.000
_cell.length_b   1.000
_cell.length_c   1.000
_cell.angle_alpha   90.00
_cell.angle_beta   90.00
_cell.angle_gamma   90.00
#
_symmetry.space_group_name_H-M   'P 1'
#
loop_
_entity.id
_entity.type
_entity.pdbx_description
1 polymer ?
#
loop_
_entity_poly.entity_id
_entity_poly.type
_entity_poly.pdbx_seq_one_letter_code
_entity_poly.pdbx_strand_id
1 'polypeptide(L)'
;MSESIPQLTQEQHTLLKWMKSGRTFKVCSDYGPMKGDIQPKTRLPVRVFQGTVEKLYQAGLIRFTPVNFFGQRWDEFFLTPKGKASQ
;
A
#
# COMPACT_ATOMS: atom_id res chain seq x y z
N MET A 1 -25.56 8.21 0.80
CA MET A 1 -25.00 6.91 0.34
C MET A 1 -23.90 6.54 1.32
N SER A 2 -24.18 5.59 2.21
CA SER A 2 -23.20 5.12 3.21
C SER A 2 -22.24 4.17 2.49
N GLU A 3 -21.04 4.63 2.15
CA GLU A 3 -20.00 3.73 1.64
C GLU A 3 -19.72 2.69 2.72
N SER A 4 -20.10 1.43 2.47
CA SER A 4 -19.73 0.32 3.34
C SER A 4 -18.20 0.19 3.33
N ILE A 5 -17.58 0.40 4.48
CA ILE A 5 -16.15 0.15 4.65
C ILE A 5 -15.95 -1.35 4.39
N PRO A 6 -15.10 -1.75 3.42
CA PRO A 6 -14.83 -3.16 3.19
C PRO A 6 -14.31 -3.79 4.48
N GLN A 7 -14.81 -4.97 4.85
CA GLN A 7 -14.27 -5.69 6.00
C GLN A 7 -12.80 -6.02 5.73
N LEU A 8 -11.91 -5.37 6.47
CA LEU A 8 -10.47 -5.54 6.32
C LEU A 8 -10.01 -6.72 7.18
N THR A 9 -9.01 -7.45 6.71
CA THR A 9 -8.35 -8.47 7.52
C THR A 9 -7.47 -7.82 8.60
N GLN A 10 -7.06 -8.59 9.59
CA GLN A 10 -6.17 -8.11 10.65
C GLN A 10 -4.83 -7.62 10.09
N GLU A 11 -4.29 -8.28 9.06
CA GLU A 11 -3.05 -7.87 8.39
C GLU A 11 -3.22 -6.55 7.65
N GLN A 12 -4.36 -6.34 6.99
CA GLN A 12 -4.70 -5.08 6.33
C GLN A 12 -4.79 -3.94 7.34
N HIS A 13 -5.50 -4.14 8.46
CA HIS A 13 -5.54 -3.15 9.55
C HIS A 13 -4.15 -2.87 10.11
N THR A 14 -3.32 -3.90 10.27
CA THR A 14 -1.95 -3.77 10.78
C THR A 14 -1.07 -2.95 9.82
N LEU A 15 -1.17 -3.20 8.52
CA LEU A 15 -0.48 -2.42 7.50
C LEU A 15 -0.93 -0.95 7.51
N LEU A 16 -2.24 -0.68 7.53
CA LEU A 16 -2.77 0.69 7.57
C LEU A 16 -2.33 1.43 8.84
N LYS A 17 -2.34 0.76 10.00
CA LYS A 17 -1.83 1.31 11.27
C LYS A 17 -0.36 1.71 11.16
N TRP A 18 0.45 0.86 10.54
CA TRP A 18 1.85 1.17 10.30
C TRP A 18 2.03 2.36 9.35
N MET A 19 1.23 2.46 8.28
CA MET A 19 1.26 3.61 7.37
C MET A 19 0.83 4.93 8.04
N LYS A 20 -0.09 4.89 9.02
CA LYS A 20 -0.53 6.09 9.77
C LYS A 20 0.64 6.85 10.42
N SER A 21 1.72 6.15 10.77
CA SER A 21 2.94 6.76 11.33
C SER A 21 3.82 7.49 10.30
N GLY A 22 3.31 7.74 9.09
CA GLY A 22 4.06 8.41 8.02
C GLY A 22 4.99 7.47 7.23
N ARG A 23 4.84 6.16 7.40
CA ARG A 23 5.63 5.14 6.71
C ARG A 23 5.00 4.77 5.37
N THR A 24 5.85 4.52 4.39
CA THR A 24 5.48 4.19 3.00
C THR A 24 6.20 2.93 2.54
N PHE A 25 5.70 2.33 1.47
CA PHE A 25 6.38 1.27 0.75
C PHE A 25 6.21 1.47 -0.75
N LYS A 26 7.15 0.96 -1.52
CA LYS A 26 7.17 1.01 -2.98
C LYS A 26 6.86 -0.39 -3.52
N VAL A 27 6.16 -0.45 -4.64
CA VAL A 27 5.99 -1.69 -5.41
C VAL A 27 6.58 -1.47 -6.79
N CYS A 28 7.41 -2.38 -7.27
CA CYS A 28 7.97 -2.27 -8.62
C CYS A 28 6.87 -2.50 -9.65
N SER A 29 6.71 -1.56 -10.57
CA SER A 29 5.63 -1.54 -11.55
C SER A 29 6.13 -1.81 -12.97
N ASP A 30 7.44 -1.75 -13.19
CA ASP A 30 8.04 -2.13 -14.45
C ASP A 30 7.91 -3.62 -14.74
N TYR A 31 7.87 -3.95 -16.03
CA TYR A 31 7.90 -5.33 -16.49
C TYR A 31 9.31 -5.88 -16.32
N GLY A 32 9.42 -7.02 -15.65
CA GLY A 32 10.72 -7.66 -15.41
C GLY A 32 10.67 -8.61 -14.22
N PRO A 33 11.83 -9.18 -13.83
CA PRO A 33 11.93 -10.13 -12.73
C PRO A 33 11.59 -9.49 -11.37
N MET A 34 11.73 -8.17 -11.25
CA MET A 34 11.41 -7.44 -10.02
C MET A 34 9.95 -6.97 -9.97
N LYS A 35 9.12 -7.26 -10.99
CA LYS A 35 7.73 -6.78 -11.02
C LYS A 35 6.97 -7.27 -9.79
N GLY A 36 6.36 -6.35 -9.06
CA GLY A 36 5.63 -6.65 -7.83
C GLY A 36 6.50 -6.74 -6.58
N ASP A 37 7.83 -6.60 -6.71
CA ASP A 37 8.72 -6.52 -5.54
C ASP A 37 8.33 -5.33 -4.66
N ILE A 38 8.45 -5.53 -3.35
CA ILE A 38 8.05 -4.53 -2.36
C ILE A 38 9.28 -4.03 -1.62
N GLN A 39 9.54 -2.72 -1.75
CA GLN A 39 10.60 -2.05 -1.01
C GLN A 39 9.99 -1.11 0.03
N PRO A 40 9.97 -1.50 1.32
CA PRO A 40 9.42 -0.65 2.35
C PRO A 40 10.48 0.34 2.86
N LYS A 41 10.05 1.54 3.30
CA LYS A 41 10.96 2.53 3.89
C LYS A 41 11.59 2.05 5.20
N THR A 42 10.88 1.20 5.92
CA THR A 42 11.33 0.50 7.15
C THR A 42 10.74 -0.90 7.15
N ARG A 43 11.15 -1.79 8.06
CA ARG A 43 10.61 -3.16 8.13
C ARG A 43 9.08 -3.14 8.15
N LEU A 44 8.45 -3.90 7.24
CA LEU A 44 7.01 -4.07 7.21
C LEU A 44 6.52 -4.83 8.45
N PRO A 45 5.33 -4.49 8.97
CA PRO A 45 4.77 -5.17 10.13
C PRO A 45 4.16 -6.53 9.76
N VAL A 46 3.85 -6.74 8.47
CA VAL A 46 3.25 -7.95 7.91
C VAL A 46 3.82 -8.20 6.52
N ARG A 47 3.70 -9.43 6.03
CA ARG A 47 3.96 -9.72 4.62
C ARG A 47 2.89 -9.04 3.77
N VAL A 48 3.30 -8.25 2.79
CA VAL A 48 2.40 -7.58 1.86
C VAL A 48 2.41 -8.34 0.55
N PHE A 49 1.23 -8.69 0.07
CA PHE A 49 1.04 -9.31 -1.24
C PHE A 49 0.43 -8.29 -2.19
N GLN A 50 0.68 -8.43 -3.49
CA GLN A 50 0.13 -7.54 -4.51
C GLN A 50 -1.40 -7.42 -4.41
N GLY A 51 -2.11 -8.55 -4.22
CA GLY A 51 -3.58 -8.53 -4.06
C GLY A 51 -4.06 -7.75 -2.82
N THR A 52 -3.24 -7.62 -1.77
CA THR A 52 -3.56 -6.74 -0.63
C THR A 52 -3.47 -5.27 -1.04
N VAL A 53 -2.43 -4.91 -1.78
CA VAL A 53 -2.23 -3.54 -2.28
C VAL A 53 -3.37 -3.13 -3.21
N GLU A 54 -3.74 -4.00 -4.15
CA GLU A 54 -4.85 -3.78 -5.09
C GLU A 54 -6.18 -3.58 -4.35
N LYS A 55 -6.52 -4.44 -3.39
CA LYS A 55 -7.74 -4.31 -2.58
C LYS A 55 -7.79 -2.98 -1.82
N LEU A 56 -6.69 -2.61 -1.16
CA LEU A 56 -6.62 -1.35 -0.40
C LEU A 56 -6.70 -0.12 -1.32
N TYR A 57 -6.10 -0.21 -2.51
CA TYR A 57 -6.15 0.85 -3.52
C TYR A 57 -7.57 1.01 -4.10
N GLN A 58 -8.21 -0.10 -4.51
CA GLN A 58 -9.60 -0.11 -5.01
C GLN A 58 -10.59 0.39 -3.95
N ALA A 59 -10.33 0.10 -2.67
CA ALA A 59 -11.13 0.62 -1.55
C ALA A 59 -10.89 2.12 -1.26
N GLY A 60 -9.93 2.76 -1.95
CA GLY A 60 -9.56 4.16 -1.75
C GLY A 60 -8.83 4.43 -0.43
N LEU A 61 -8.28 3.40 0.22
CA LEU A 61 -7.59 3.52 1.51
C LEU A 61 -6.13 3.91 1.36
N ILE A 62 -5.53 3.57 0.22
CA ILE A 62 -4.19 3.98 -0.16
C ILE A 62 -4.22 4.59 -1.58
N ARG A 63 -3.23 5.41 -1.87
CA ARG A 63 -2.95 5.97 -3.20
C ARG A 63 -1.48 5.80 -3.51
N PHE A 64 -1.08 5.91 -4.76
CA PHE A 64 0.32 5.89 -5.11
C PHE A 64 0.78 7.12 -5.87
N THR A 65 2.08 7.35 -5.87
CA THR A 65 2.76 8.21 -6.85
C THR A 65 3.85 7.41 -7.53
N PRO A 66 3.98 7.46 -8.86
CA PRO A 66 5.08 6.82 -9.55
C PRO A 66 6.40 7.53 -9.18
N VAL A 67 7.44 6.74 -8.95
CA VAL A 67 8.79 7.19 -8.63
C VAL A 67 9.80 6.36 -9.42
N ASN A 68 10.92 6.97 -9.78
CA ASN A 68 12.05 6.21 -10.30
C ASN A 68 12.91 5.73 -9.13
N PHE A 69 13.13 4.42 -9.04
CA PHE A 69 13.93 3.79 -7.99
C PHE A 69 14.73 2.64 -8.61
N PHE A 70 16.06 2.65 -8.41
CA PHE A 70 17.01 1.76 -9.09
C PHE A 70 16.86 1.73 -10.62
N GLY A 71 16.59 2.89 -11.24
CA GLY A 71 16.44 3.02 -12.69
C GLY A 71 15.16 2.39 -13.26
N GLN A 72 14.27 1.90 -12.39
CA GLN A 72 12.99 1.30 -12.74
C GLN A 72 11.84 2.18 -12.20
N ARG A 73 10.66 2.04 -12.79
CA ARG A 73 9.43 2.62 -12.28
C ARG A 73 8.89 1.80 -11.11
N TRP A 74 8.68 2.48 -10.00
CA TRP A 74 8.01 1.96 -8.82
C TRP A 74 6.83 2.85 -8.47
N ASP A 75 5.81 2.29 -7.87
CA ASP A 75 4.69 3.05 -7.32
C ASP A 75 4.85 3.11 -5.80
N GLU A 76 5.08 4.31 -5.27
CA GLU A 76 5.16 4.53 -3.82
C GLU A 76 3.76 4.75 -3.24
N PHE A 77 3.37 3.91 -2.29
CA PHE A 77 2.04 3.92 -1.68
C PHE A 77 1.98 4.74 -0.40
N PHE A 78 0.91 5.53 -0.31
CA PHE A 78 0.60 6.45 0.78
C PHE A 78 -0.81 6.22 1.30
N LEU A 79 -1.01 6.50 2.58
CA LEU A 79 -2.32 6.43 3.20
C LEU A 79 -3.19 7.63 2.79
N THR A 80 -4.45 7.38 2.41
CA THR A 80 -5.43 8.44 2.12
C THR A 80 -6.11 8.92 3.42
N PRO A 81 -6.86 10.05 3.40
CA PRO A 81 -7.70 10.43 4.52
C PRO A 81 -8.70 9.32 4.92
N LYS A 82 -9.29 8.61 3.94
CA LYS A 82 -10.18 7.47 4.16
C LYS A 82 -9.46 6.32 4.86
N GLY A 83 -8.25 5.97 4.41
CA GLY A 83 -7.40 4.96 5.06
C GLY A 83 -6.96 5.34 6.48
N LYS A 84 -6.87 6.64 6.78
CA LYS A 84 -6.64 7.13 8.15
C LYS A 84 -7.87 6.93 9.05
N ALA A 85 -9.08 7.00 8.50
CA ALA A 85 -10.33 6.87 9.24
C ALA A 85 -10.79 5.40 9.42
N SER A 86 -10.29 4.46 8.62
CA SER A 86 -10.72 3.05 8.60
C SER A 86 -10.14 2.19 9.76
N GLN A 87 -10.13 2.71 10.98
CA GLN A 87 -9.78 1.99 12.20
C GLN A 87 -10.85 2.18 13.27
#